data_AF-A0A439HS77-F1
#
_entry.id   AF-A0A439HS77-F1
#
_cell.length_a   1.000
_cell.length_b   1.000
_cell.length_c   1.000
_cell.angle_alpha   90.00
_cell.angle_beta   90.00
_cell.angle_gamma   90.00
#
_symmetry.space_group_name_H-M   'P 1'
#
loop_
_entity.id
_entity.type
_entity.pdbx_description
1 polymer ?
#
loop_
_entity_poly.entity_id
_entity_poly.type
_entity_poly.pdbx_seq_one_letter_code
_entity_poly.pdbx_strand_id
1 'polypeptide(L)'
;MEIDDVVKRAYAMPLTNPSFPPGPYRFFDREYIIITYRTTREALEAVVPAPLEIDEPLVKYEFIRMPDSTGFGDYTETGQVIPVRYKGQHGGYVHSMYLDDDAPIAGGRELWGFPKKLASPKIVHEGEVVVGTLHYGSVLCATGTMGYKHREADHDQVLAALAAPNFLIKIIPHVDGSPRICELVRYYLTDVTLKEAWTAPAALDLRPHVMADVAKLPVLDIVSAVHFTADLTLGLGEVVHDYLADHGRSTAGVKALEKAGA
;
A
#
# COMPACT_ATOMS: atom_id res chain seq x y z
N MET A 1 30.39 5.47 -23.18
CA MET A 1 29.42 4.52 -22.61
C MET A 1 28.73 3.92 -23.81
N GLU A 2 28.88 2.61 -24.01
CA GLU A 2 28.29 1.91 -25.15
C GLU A 2 26.83 1.53 -24.87
N ILE A 3 26.07 1.13 -25.90
CA ILE A 3 24.66 0.72 -25.76
C ILE A 3 24.52 -0.39 -24.70
N ASP A 4 25.41 -1.37 -24.73
CA ASP A 4 25.40 -2.48 -23.77
C ASP A 4 25.66 -2.04 -22.32
N ASP A 5 26.47 -0.99 -22.11
CA ASP A 5 26.74 -0.45 -20.77
C ASP A 5 25.48 0.17 -20.17
N VAL A 6 24.66 0.84 -21.00
CA VAL A 6 23.40 1.45 -20.58
C VAL A 6 22.46 0.36 -20.07
N VAL A 7 22.26 -0.71 -20.83
CA VAL A 7 21.34 -1.80 -20.47
C VAL A 7 21.82 -2.53 -19.20
N LYS A 8 23.13 -2.80 -19.07
CA LYS A 8 23.69 -3.51 -17.90
C LYS A 8 23.58 -2.72 -16.60
N ARG A 9 23.58 -1.38 -16.67
CA ARG A 9 23.50 -0.49 -15.49
C ARG A 9 22.07 -0.07 -15.16
N ALA A 10 21.14 -0.19 -16.11
CA ALA A 10 19.78 0.27 -15.95
C ALA A 10 19.06 -0.52 -14.85
N TYR A 11 18.68 0.19 -13.78
CA TYR A 11 17.81 -0.31 -12.72
C TYR A 11 16.71 0.72 -12.43
N ALA A 12 17.11 1.90 -11.97
CA ALA A 12 16.25 3.06 -11.77
C ALA A 12 16.96 4.32 -12.26
N MET A 13 16.18 5.39 -12.45
CA MET A 13 16.72 6.68 -12.88
C MET A 13 17.30 7.45 -11.69
N PRO A 14 18.28 8.36 -11.92
CA PRO A 14 19.11 8.44 -13.12
C PRO A 14 20.11 7.27 -13.22
N LEU A 15 20.44 6.87 -14.45
CA LEU A 15 21.26 5.68 -14.77
C LEU A 15 22.55 5.52 -13.93
N THR A 16 23.22 6.63 -13.64
CA THR A 16 24.53 6.63 -12.96
C THR A 16 24.46 7.03 -11.49
N ASN A 17 23.27 7.33 -10.96
CA ASN A 17 23.06 7.64 -9.55
C ASN A 17 21.59 7.40 -9.16
N PRO A 18 21.11 6.14 -9.15
CA PRO A 18 19.69 5.84 -9.06
C PRO A 18 19.01 6.42 -7.81
N SER A 19 17.76 6.87 -7.93
CA SER A 19 16.96 7.43 -6.82
C SER A 19 16.66 6.43 -5.70
N PHE A 20 16.81 5.13 -5.97
CA PHE A 20 16.76 4.07 -4.98
C PHE A 20 17.65 2.90 -5.41
N PRO A 21 18.32 2.21 -4.47
CA PRO A 21 19.16 1.06 -4.76
C PRO A 21 18.31 -0.21 -4.99
N PRO A 22 18.88 -1.29 -5.56
CA PRO A 22 18.26 -2.61 -5.51
C PRO A 22 18.19 -3.17 -4.08
N GLY A 23 17.26 -4.09 -3.84
CA GLY A 23 17.09 -4.76 -2.55
C GLY A 23 18.17 -5.83 -2.24
N PRO A 24 17.97 -6.66 -1.19
CA PRO A 24 16.74 -6.78 -0.41
C PRO A 24 16.46 -5.56 0.47
N TYR A 25 15.18 -5.25 0.67
CA TYR A 25 14.74 -4.15 1.52
C TYR A 25 14.31 -4.70 2.88
N ARG A 26 15.25 -4.72 3.82
CA ARG A 26 15.05 -5.12 5.20
C ARG A 26 14.62 -3.92 6.04
N PHE A 27 13.65 -4.16 6.91
CA PHE A 27 13.12 -3.20 7.86
C PHE A 27 13.36 -3.72 9.26
N PHE A 28 13.88 -2.86 10.13
CA PHE A 28 14.07 -3.14 11.55
C PHE A 28 13.16 -2.22 12.37
N ASP A 29 12.58 -2.79 13.42
CA ASP A 29 11.67 -2.09 14.33
C ASP A 29 10.55 -1.34 13.59
N ARG A 30 10.00 -1.99 12.56
CA ARG A 30 8.86 -1.46 11.81
C ARG A 30 7.62 -1.54 12.68
N GLU A 31 7.18 -0.38 13.15
CA GLU A 31 6.05 -0.24 14.05
C GLU A 31 4.78 0.09 13.26
N TYR A 32 3.68 -0.56 13.60
CA TYR A 32 2.38 -0.44 12.96
C TYR A 32 1.31 -0.09 13.97
N ILE A 33 0.46 0.88 13.64
CA ILE A 33 -0.81 1.16 14.29
C ILE A 33 -1.89 1.03 13.22
N ILE A 34 -2.68 -0.03 13.31
CA ILE A 34 -3.73 -0.34 12.32
C ILE A 34 -5.08 -0.26 13.00
N ILE A 35 -5.94 0.62 12.50
CA ILE A 35 -7.33 0.78 12.93
C ILE A 35 -8.21 0.22 11.81
N THR A 36 -8.89 -0.89 12.07
CA THR A 36 -9.85 -1.48 11.15
C THR A 36 -11.22 -0.88 11.38
N TYR A 37 -11.85 -0.37 10.34
CA TYR A 37 -13.18 0.22 10.41
C TYR A 37 -14.09 -0.32 9.32
N ARG A 38 -15.40 -0.28 9.59
CA ARG A 38 -16.45 -0.59 8.64
C ARG A 38 -16.75 0.64 7.78
N THR A 39 -16.84 0.42 6.48
CA THR A 39 -17.25 1.44 5.49
C THR A 39 -18.47 0.97 4.70
N THR A 40 -18.88 1.70 3.67
CA THR A 40 -19.97 1.28 2.78
C THR A 40 -19.45 0.38 1.67
N ARG A 41 -20.25 -0.61 1.26
CA ARG A 41 -19.86 -1.52 0.15
C ARG A 41 -19.72 -0.74 -1.16
N GLU A 42 -20.60 0.22 -1.37
CA GLU A 42 -20.63 1.08 -2.55
C GLU A 42 -19.33 1.91 -2.69
N ALA A 43 -18.78 2.39 -1.56
CA ALA A 43 -17.51 3.13 -1.59
C ALA A 43 -16.34 2.22 -1.96
N LEU A 44 -16.34 0.96 -1.52
CA LEU A 44 -15.33 -0.01 -1.92
C LEU A 44 -15.46 -0.43 -3.39
N GLU A 45 -16.68 -0.63 -3.89
CA GLU A 45 -16.92 -0.98 -5.30
C GLU A 45 -16.42 0.10 -6.27
N ALA A 46 -16.36 1.35 -5.83
CA ALA A 46 -15.82 2.45 -6.61
C ALA A 46 -14.28 2.43 -6.73
N VAL A 47 -13.57 1.73 -5.85
CA VAL A 47 -12.10 1.80 -5.76
C VAL A 47 -11.38 0.46 -5.83
N VAL A 48 -12.06 -0.66 -5.58
CA VAL A 48 -11.47 -2.00 -5.70
C VAL A 48 -11.59 -2.47 -7.15
N PRO A 49 -10.48 -2.58 -7.88
CA PRO A 49 -10.52 -2.96 -9.29
C PRO A 49 -10.70 -4.47 -9.45
N ALA A 50 -11.54 -4.89 -10.39
CA ALA A 50 -11.50 -6.27 -10.89
C ALA A 50 -10.05 -6.62 -11.34
N PRO A 51 -9.59 -7.86 -11.23
CA PRO A 51 -10.29 -9.06 -10.75
C PRO A 51 -10.22 -9.25 -9.22
N LEU A 52 -9.93 -8.21 -8.44
CA LEU A 52 -10.06 -8.29 -6.99
C LEU A 52 -11.54 -8.29 -6.60
N GLU A 53 -11.87 -9.07 -5.59
CA GLU A 53 -13.20 -9.20 -5.03
C GLU A 53 -13.22 -8.63 -3.61
N ILE A 54 -14.24 -7.83 -3.31
CA ILE A 54 -14.46 -7.31 -1.95
C ILE A 54 -14.96 -8.45 -1.07
N ASP A 55 -14.20 -8.76 -0.02
CA ASP A 55 -14.59 -9.77 0.97
C ASP A 55 -15.64 -9.20 1.93
N GLU A 56 -15.21 -8.31 2.83
CA GLU A 56 -16.05 -7.58 3.76
C GLU A 56 -15.93 -6.06 3.54
N PRO A 57 -16.94 -5.26 3.92
CA PRO A 57 -16.90 -3.80 3.79
C PRO A 57 -16.02 -3.17 4.88
N LEU A 58 -14.75 -3.55 4.91
CA LEU A 58 -13.76 -3.13 5.90
C LEU A 58 -12.61 -2.40 5.22
N VAL A 59 -12.01 -1.47 5.95
CA VAL A 59 -10.77 -0.80 5.59
C VAL A 59 -9.86 -0.84 6.80
N LYS A 60 -8.58 -1.13 6.57
CA LYS A 60 -7.51 -1.00 7.54
C LYS A 60 -6.82 0.33 7.28
N TYR A 61 -7.02 1.30 8.18
CA TYR A 61 -6.25 2.53 8.15
C TYR A 61 -4.98 2.32 8.97
N GLU A 62 -3.83 2.55 8.37
CA GLU A 62 -2.53 2.27 8.99
C GLU A 62 -1.70 3.54 9.17
N PHE A 63 -0.98 3.60 10.29
CA PHE A 63 0.17 4.46 10.50
C PHE A 63 1.35 3.54 10.76
N ILE A 64 2.46 3.77 10.07
CA ILE A 64 3.62 2.89 10.16
C ILE A 64 4.87 3.75 10.34
N ARG A 65 5.71 3.39 11.31
CA ARG A 65 7.02 3.97 11.52
C ARG A 65 8.09 3.00 11.04
N MET A 66 9.01 3.48 10.20
CA MET A 66 10.09 2.70 9.60
C MET A 66 11.44 3.37 9.91
N PRO A 67 11.95 3.22 11.15
CA PRO A 67 13.12 3.96 11.62
C PRO A 67 14.43 3.49 11.00
N ASP A 68 14.50 2.23 10.56
CA ASP A 68 15.70 1.64 9.99
C ASP A 68 15.33 0.73 8.80
N SER A 69 15.43 1.30 7.60
CA SER A 69 15.07 0.63 6.34
C SER A 69 16.26 0.61 5.38
N THR A 70 16.77 -0.56 5.04
CA THR A 70 17.93 -0.68 4.15
C THR A 70 17.63 -0.05 2.78
N GLY A 71 18.46 0.89 2.35
CA GLY A 71 18.33 1.58 1.06
C GLY A 71 17.27 2.67 1.00
N PHE A 72 16.34 2.73 1.95
CA PHE A 72 15.30 3.77 2.03
C PHE A 72 15.50 4.74 3.20
N GLY A 73 16.20 4.36 4.26
CA GLY A 73 16.46 5.25 5.39
C GLY A 73 15.38 5.19 6.47
N ASP A 74 15.05 6.35 7.01
CA ASP A 74 14.22 6.57 8.19
C ASP A 74 13.01 7.43 7.80
N TYR A 75 11.80 6.85 7.87
CA TYR A 75 10.59 7.53 7.43
C TYR A 75 9.30 7.05 8.13
N THR A 76 8.20 7.74 7.86
CA THR A 76 6.86 7.41 8.34
C THR A 76 5.89 7.27 7.17
N GLU A 77 4.92 6.37 7.30
CA GLU A 77 3.88 6.12 6.32
C GLU A 77 2.50 6.14 6.99
N THR A 78 1.48 6.50 6.21
CA THR A 78 0.10 6.19 6.54
C THR A 78 -0.72 5.91 5.29
N GLY A 79 -1.75 5.09 5.39
CA GLY A 79 -2.49 4.64 4.22
C GLY A 79 -3.77 3.85 4.52
N GLN A 80 -4.40 3.39 3.45
CA GLN A 80 -5.59 2.55 3.48
C GLN A 80 -5.31 1.23 2.76
N VAL A 81 -5.57 0.12 3.45
CA VAL A 81 -5.55 -1.24 2.91
C VAL A 81 -6.95 -1.84 2.99
N ILE A 82 -7.43 -2.39 1.89
CA ILE A 82 -8.77 -2.99 1.79
C ILE A 82 -8.60 -4.52 1.75
N PRO A 83 -9.21 -5.30 2.67
CA PRO A 83 -9.25 -6.75 2.58
C PRO A 83 -9.98 -7.20 1.31
N VAL A 84 -9.32 -8.02 0.49
CA VAL A 84 -9.84 -8.50 -0.79
C VAL A 84 -9.57 -9.99 -0.98
N ARG A 85 -10.20 -10.58 -1.99
CA ARG A 85 -9.81 -11.87 -2.55
C ARG A 85 -9.32 -11.71 -3.98
N TYR A 86 -8.33 -12.50 -4.36
CA TYR A 86 -7.94 -12.70 -5.75
C TYR A 86 -7.93 -14.19 -6.04
N LYS A 87 -8.79 -14.65 -6.95
CA LYS A 87 -8.93 -16.09 -7.28
C LYS A 87 -9.11 -16.97 -6.03
N GLY A 88 -9.95 -16.52 -5.09
CA GLY A 88 -10.21 -17.21 -3.82
C GLY A 88 -9.14 -17.05 -2.73
N GLN A 89 -7.98 -16.45 -3.03
CA GLN A 89 -6.93 -16.19 -2.03
C GLN A 89 -7.19 -14.85 -1.34
N HIS A 90 -7.31 -14.86 -0.01
CA HIS A 90 -7.42 -13.64 0.80
C HIS A 90 -6.10 -12.86 0.83
N GLY A 91 -6.20 -11.53 0.80
CA GLY A 91 -5.06 -10.62 0.92
C GLY A 91 -5.49 -9.16 1.15
N GLY A 92 -4.52 -8.25 1.09
CA GLY A 92 -4.76 -6.81 1.21
C GLY A 92 -4.53 -6.07 -0.10
N TYR A 93 -5.49 -5.28 -0.56
CA TYR A 93 -5.29 -4.30 -1.62
C TYR A 93 -4.86 -2.97 -1.03
N VAL A 94 -3.63 -2.52 -1.34
CA VAL A 94 -3.14 -1.23 -0.87
C VAL A 94 -3.74 -0.14 -1.75
N HIS A 95 -4.69 0.61 -1.20
CA HIS A 95 -5.50 1.58 -1.93
C HIS A 95 -4.82 2.95 -2.02
N SER A 96 -4.28 3.46 -0.91
CA SER A 96 -3.60 4.75 -0.86
C SER A 96 -2.50 4.76 0.20
N MET A 97 -1.40 5.48 -0.07
CA MET A 97 -0.27 5.61 0.86
C MET A 97 0.34 7.01 0.78
N TYR A 98 0.80 7.51 1.93
CA TYR A 98 1.39 8.83 2.10
C TYR A 98 2.64 8.73 2.98
N LEU A 99 3.78 9.20 2.48
CA LEU A 99 5.10 9.08 3.14
C LEU A 99 5.79 10.45 3.20
N ASP A 100 6.78 10.59 4.08
CA ASP A 100 7.61 11.79 4.23
C ASP A 100 9.01 11.69 3.59
N ASP A 101 9.33 10.60 2.87
CA ASP A 101 10.62 10.40 2.20
C ASP A 101 10.48 9.98 0.73
N ASP A 102 11.29 10.56 -0.14
CA ASP A 102 11.25 10.40 -1.60
C ASP A 102 11.75 9.05 -2.09
N ALA A 103 12.87 8.53 -1.55
CA ALA A 103 13.44 7.26 -1.99
C ALA A 103 12.45 6.08 -1.88
N PRO A 104 11.73 5.87 -0.75
CA PRO A 104 10.70 4.84 -0.65
C PRO A 104 9.43 5.16 -1.46
N ILE A 105 9.18 6.42 -1.82
CA ILE A 105 8.09 6.79 -2.75
C ILE A 105 8.45 6.36 -4.16
N ALA A 106 9.60 6.80 -4.69
CA ALA A 106 10.06 6.46 -6.03
C ALA A 106 10.21 4.95 -6.19
N GLY A 107 10.96 4.29 -5.28
CA GLY A 107 11.15 2.85 -5.31
C GLY A 107 9.84 2.07 -5.19
N GLY A 108 8.96 2.47 -4.26
CA GLY A 108 7.66 1.84 -4.10
C GLY A 108 6.79 1.89 -5.35
N ARG A 109 6.73 3.06 -6.01
CA ARG A 109 5.93 3.30 -7.22
C ARG A 109 6.50 2.61 -8.44
N GLU A 110 7.80 2.76 -8.68
CA GLU A 110 8.45 2.32 -9.92
C GLU A 110 8.72 0.81 -9.93
N LEU A 111 8.99 0.20 -8.77
CA LEU A 111 9.30 -1.23 -8.68
C LEU A 111 8.03 -2.08 -8.52
N TRP A 112 7.27 -1.91 -7.42
CA TRP A 112 6.07 -2.71 -7.15
C TRP A 112 4.77 -2.09 -7.65
N GLY A 113 4.68 -0.75 -7.69
CA GLY A 113 3.42 -0.05 -7.98
C GLY A 113 2.63 0.36 -6.75
N PHE A 114 3.28 0.61 -5.62
CA PHE A 114 2.60 1.19 -4.45
C PHE A 114 2.01 2.57 -4.78
N PRO A 115 0.77 2.89 -4.36
CA PRO A 115 0.08 4.15 -4.69
C PRO A 115 0.54 5.33 -3.80
N LYS A 116 1.86 5.53 -3.72
CA LYS A 116 2.49 6.47 -2.79
C LYS A 116 2.42 7.92 -3.27
N LYS A 117 2.27 8.82 -2.31
CA LYS A 117 2.38 10.28 -2.45
C LYS A 117 3.21 10.87 -1.30
N LEU A 118 3.88 11.99 -1.56
CA LEU A 118 4.60 12.75 -0.53
C LEU A 118 3.60 13.53 0.35
N ALA A 119 3.76 13.42 1.67
CA ALA A 119 2.95 14.10 2.68
C ALA A 119 3.72 14.20 4.02
N SER A 120 3.04 14.55 5.11
CA SER A 120 3.62 14.60 6.46
C SER A 120 2.85 13.73 7.44
N PRO A 121 2.96 12.39 7.34
CA PRO A 121 2.51 11.49 8.39
C PRO A 121 3.34 11.63 9.66
N LYS A 122 2.74 11.40 10.82
CA LYS A 122 3.45 11.35 12.10
C LYS A 122 2.83 10.30 13.02
N ILE A 123 3.68 9.67 13.83
CA ILE A 123 3.29 8.86 14.99
C ILE A 123 3.92 9.50 16.22
N VAL A 124 3.12 9.70 17.26
CA VAL A 124 3.56 10.25 18.55
C VAL A 124 3.02 9.38 19.66
N HIS A 125 3.88 9.06 20.62
CA HIS A 125 3.52 8.38 21.86
C HIS A 125 3.43 9.45 22.94
N GLU A 126 2.22 9.76 23.41
CA GLU A 126 1.98 10.83 24.36
C GLU A 126 1.02 10.38 25.47
N GLY A 127 1.53 10.34 26.71
CA GLY A 127 0.76 9.89 27.86
C GLY A 127 0.27 8.45 27.70
N GLU A 128 -1.04 8.24 27.75
CA GLU A 128 -1.70 6.93 27.64
C GLU A 128 -2.13 6.55 26.21
N VAL A 129 -1.75 7.32 25.19
CA VAL A 129 -2.17 7.08 23.80
C VAL A 129 -1.01 7.07 22.80
N VAL A 130 -1.21 6.33 21.71
CA VAL A 130 -0.49 6.53 20.44
C VAL A 130 -1.38 7.33 19.52
N VAL A 131 -0.80 8.36 18.90
CA VAL A 131 -1.50 9.27 17.99
C VAL A 131 -0.83 9.22 16.62
N GLY A 132 -1.62 8.84 15.61
CA GLY A 132 -1.27 8.91 14.20
C GLY A 132 -1.92 10.12 13.55
N THR A 133 -1.17 10.90 12.76
CA THR A 133 -1.74 11.99 11.96
C THR A 133 -1.25 11.96 10.52
N LEU A 134 -2.09 12.43 9.59
CA LEU A 134 -1.72 12.71 8.20
C LEU A 134 -1.99 14.17 7.90
N HIS A 135 -0.94 14.95 7.61
CA HIS A 135 -1.10 16.23 6.93
C HIS A 135 -0.73 16.10 5.45
N TYR A 136 -1.60 16.61 4.57
CA TYR A 136 -1.27 16.83 3.17
C TYR A 136 -1.12 18.33 2.93
N GLY A 137 0.12 18.80 2.79
CA GLY A 137 0.41 20.22 2.93
C GLY A 137 0.04 20.70 4.34
N SER A 138 -0.74 21.78 4.44
CA SER A 138 -1.21 22.33 5.72
C SER A 138 -2.51 21.69 6.23
N VAL A 139 -3.15 20.79 5.47
CA VAL A 139 -4.47 20.23 5.81
C VAL A 139 -4.32 18.91 6.54
N LEU A 140 -4.89 18.83 7.75
CA LEU A 140 -5.00 17.59 8.52
C LEU A 140 -6.11 16.70 7.92
N CYS A 141 -5.69 15.62 7.26
CA CYS A 141 -6.55 14.70 6.51
C CYS A 141 -6.95 13.46 7.31
N ALA A 142 -6.13 13.03 8.28
CA ALA A 142 -6.48 11.92 9.15
C ALA A 142 -5.92 12.09 10.57
N THR A 143 -6.67 11.64 11.56
CA THR A 143 -6.24 11.52 12.95
C THR A 143 -6.72 10.19 13.51
N GLY A 144 -5.77 9.33 13.88
CA GLY A 144 -6.04 8.08 14.58
C GLY A 144 -5.49 8.14 16.01
N THR A 145 -6.24 7.63 16.97
CA THR A 145 -5.76 7.46 18.34
C THR A 145 -6.02 6.03 18.81
N MET A 146 -5.11 5.50 19.63
CA MET A 146 -5.24 4.18 20.23
C MET A 146 -4.68 4.20 21.66
N GLY A 147 -5.35 3.54 22.60
CA GLY A 147 -4.81 3.35 23.95
C GLY A 147 -3.46 2.61 23.93
N TYR A 148 -2.50 3.01 24.75
CA TYR A 148 -1.15 2.49 24.69
C TYR A 148 -1.04 1.10 25.33
N LYS A 149 -0.97 0.05 24.49
CA LYS A 149 -0.60 -1.32 24.89
C LYS A 149 -1.47 -1.91 26.03
N HIS A 150 -2.78 -1.72 25.97
CA HIS A 150 -3.69 -2.15 27.06
C HIS A 150 -3.75 -3.67 27.26
N ARG A 151 -3.74 -4.44 26.16
CA ARG A 151 -3.82 -5.91 26.19
C ARG A 151 -2.96 -6.49 25.07
N GLU A 152 -2.37 -7.64 25.30
CA GLU A 152 -1.69 -8.39 24.25
C GLU A 152 -2.70 -8.76 23.15
N ALA A 153 -2.27 -8.63 21.89
CA ALA A 153 -3.03 -9.14 20.74
C ALA A 153 -2.66 -10.59 20.47
N ASP A 154 -3.51 -11.30 19.72
CA ASP A 154 -3.22 -12.66 19.28
C ASP A 154 -2.02 -12.64 18.32
N HIS A 155 -0.88 -13.15 18.81
CA HIS A 155 0.39 -13.16 18.09
C HIS A 155 0.32 -13.94 16.77
N ASP A 156 -0.33 -15.10 16.77
CA ASP A 156 -0.42 -15.96 15.59
C ASP A 156 -1.35 -15.36 14.54
N GLN A 157 -2.41 -14.69 14.97
CA GLN A 157 -3.29 -13.94 14.08
C GLN A 157 -2.57 -12.78 13.39
N VAL A 158 -1.72 -12.04 14.12
CA VAL A 158 -0.92 -10.94 13.54
C VAL A 158 0.12 -11.48 12.55
N LEU A 159 0.81 -12.57 12.89
CA LEU A 159 1.74 -13.22 11.96
C LEU A 159 1.05 -13.74 10.70
N ALA A 160 -0.12 -14.39 10.84
CA ALA A 160 -0.89 -14.86 9.70
C ALA A 160 -1.32 -13.70 8.78
N ALA A 161 -1.70 -12.56 9.35
CA ALA A 161 -2.03 -11.36 8.60
C ALA A 161 -0.81 -10.77 7.86
N LEU A 162 0.38 -10.76 8.48
CA LEU A 162 1.63 -10.31 7.84
C LEU A 162 2.10 -11.26 6.73
N ALA A 163 1.81 -12.55 6.85
CA ALA A 163 2.15 -13.57 5.85
C ALA A 163 1.21 -13.59 4.64
N ALA A 164 0.04 -12.94 4.73
CA ALA A 164 -0.92 -12.87 3.65
C ALA A 164 -0.38 -12.09 2.43
N PRO A 165 -0.80 -12.43 1.20
CA PRO A 165 -0.41 -11.66 0.02
C PRO A 165 -0.98 -10.24 0.06
N ASN A 166 -0.23 -9.33 -0.53
CA ASN A 166 -0.68 -7.97 -0.77
C ASN A 166 -0.73 -7.70 -2.27
N PHE A 167 -1.69 -6.89 -2.69
CA PHE A 167 -2.02 -6.60 -4.07
C PHE A 167 -1.90 -5.11 -4.34
N LEU A 168 -1.34 -4.77 -5.49
CA LEU A 168 -1.08 -3.39 -5.95
C LEU A 168 -1.49 -3.25 -7.41
N ILE A 169 -1.93 -2.06 -7.83
CA ILE A 169 -2.08 -1.75 -9.25
C ILE A 169 -0.91 -0.88 -9.68
N LYS A 170 0.02 -1.47 -10.43
CA LYS A 170 1.15 -0.76 -11.00
C LYS A 170 0.73 -0.07 -12.29
N ILE A 171 0.75 1.27 -12.28
CA ILE A 171 0.40 2.10 -13.44
C ILE A 171 1.58 3.01 -13.76
N ILE A 172 2.17 2.84 -14.94
CA ILE A 172 3.22 3.73 -15.47
C ILE A 172 2.78 4.22 -16.84
N PRO A 173 2.66 5.54 -17.06
CA PRO A 173 2.31 6.08 -18.36
C PRO A 173 3.47 5.91 -19.36
N HIS A 174 3.11 5.78 -20.62
CA HIS A 174 4.01 5.99 -21.74
C HIS A 174 4.21 7.50 -21.96
N VAL A 175 5.18 7.84 -22.80
CA VAL A 175 5.54 9.24 -23.10
C VAL A 175 4.45 9.98 -23.89
N ASP A 176 3.53 9.25 -24.52
CA ASP A 176 2.37 9.80 -25.23
C ASP A 176 1.12 9.97 -24.34
N GLY A 177 1.22 9.61 -23.04
CA GLY A 177 0.14 9.68 -22.07
C GLY A 177 -0.75 8.43 -21.99
N SER A 178 -0.62 7.46 -22.90
CA SER A 178 -1.28 6.16 -22.79
C SER A 178 -0.63 5.28 -21.70
N PRO A 179 -1.29 4.26 -21.14
CA PRO A 179 -0.64 3.36 -20.18
C PRO A 179 0.44 2.49 -20.85
N ARG A 180 1.67 2.51 -20.31
CA ARG A 180 2.74 1.57 -20.71
C ARG A 180 2.78 0.32 -19.85
N ILE A 181 2.49 0.49 -18.56
CA ILE A 181 2.32 -0.59 -17.57
C ILE A 181 0.97 -0.36 -16.91
N CYS A 182 0.15 -1.40 -16.84
CA CYS A 182 -1.08 -1.44 -16.06
C CYS A 182 -1.31 -2.88 -15.61
N GLU A 183 -0.84 -3.20 -14.41
CA GLU A 183 -0.70 -4.59 -13.93
C GLU A 183 -1.15 -4.71 -12.47
N LEU A 184 -1.81 -5.82 -12.12
CA LEU A 184 -1.98 -6.25 -10.74
C LEU A 184 -0.72 -6.99 -10.31
N VAL A 185 -0.04 -6.46 -9.31
CA VAL A 185 1.18 -7.02 -8.72
C VAL A 185 0.83 -7.64 -7.36
N ARG A 186 1.34 -8.84 -7.10
CA ARG A 186 1.31 -9.50 -5.80
C ARG A 186 2.69 -9.44 -5.15
N TYR A 187 2.76 -9.15 -3.86
CA TYR A 187 3.99 -9.27 -3.08
C TYR A 187 3.72 -9.85 -1.69
N TYR A 188 4.80 -10.29 -1.04
CA TYR A 188 4.78 -10.87 0.29
C TYR A 188 5.79 -10.17 1.20
N LEU A 189 5.47 -10.08 2.48
CA LEU A 189 6.45 -9.81 3.52
C LEU A 189 7.11 -11.15 3.89
N THR A 190 8.42 -11.14 4.04
CA THR A 190 9.26 -12.33 4.28
C THR A 190 10.17 -12.09 5.47
N ASP A 191 10.75 -13.16 6.02
CA ASP A 191 11.67 -13.09 7.17
C ASP A 191 11.08 -12.28 8.36
N VAL A 192 9.78 -12.47 8.62
CA VAL A 192 9.04 -11.69 9.61
C VAL A 192 9.38 -12.19 11.02
N THR A 193 9.85 -11.27 11.85
CA THR A 193 10.00 -11.46 13.29
C THR A 193 9.08 -10.47 13.99
N LEU A 194 7.94 -10.95 14.49
CA LEU A 194 7.03 -10.15 15.33
C LEU A 194 7.65 -10.01 16.73
N LYS A 195 7.90 -8.78 17.17
CA LYS A 195 8.55 -8.49 18.46
C LYS A 195 7.53 -8.34 19.58
N GLU A 196 6.42 -7.68 19.28
CA GLU A 196 5.32 -7.44 20.20
C GLU A 196 4.04 -7.14 19.43
N ALA A 197 2.88 -7.42 20.02
CA ALA A 197 1.59 -7.06 19.45
C ALA A 197 0.55 -6.79 20.54
N TRP A 198 -0.21 -5.73 20.37
CA TRP A 198 -1.13 -5.19 21.36
C TRP A 198 -2.44 -4.75 20.74
N THR A 199 -3.51 -4.76 21.54
CA THR A 199 -4.82 -4.24 21.18
C THR A 199 -5.36 -3.33 22.28
N ALA A 200 -6.11 -2.31 21.88
CA ALA A 200 -6.70 -1.31 22.74
C ALA A 200 -7.87 -0.62 22.02
N PRO A 201 -8.74 0.10 22.73
CA PRO A 201 -9.72 0.98 22.11
C PRO A 201 -9.04 2.02 21.21
N ALA A 202 -9.70 2.38 20.11
CA ALA A 202 -9.19 3.34 19.14
C ALA A 202 -10.30 4.22 18.54
N ALA A 203 -9.91 5.36 18.01
CA ALA A 203 -10.76 6.27 17.25
C ALA A 203 -10.05 6.72 15.97
N LEU A 204 -10.83 7.02 14.92
CA LEU A 204 -10.32 7.48 13.63
C LEU A 204 -11.24 8.57 13.08
N ASP A 205 -10.66 9.72 12.74
CA ASP A 205 -11.30 10.83 12.05
C ASP A 205 -10.62 11.04 10.69
N LEU A 206 -11.40 11.03 9.61
CA LEU A 206 -10.93 11.21 8.23
C LEU A 206 -11.59 12.44 7.62
N ARG A 207 -10.78 13.33 7.04
CA ARG A 207 -11.24 14.61 6.50
C ARG A 207 -11.02 14.70 4.99
N PRO A 208 -11.97 15.28 4.23
CA PRO A 208 -11.84 15.40 2.78
C PRO A 208 -10.64 16.24 2.39
N HIS A 209 -9.92 15.79 1.36
CA HIS A 209 -8.90 16.57 0.69
C HIS A 209 -8.84 16.17 -0.78
N VAL A 210 -8.89 17.16 -1.68
CA VAL A 210 -9.02 16.91 -3.14
C VAL A 210 -7.87 16.07 -3.73
N MET A 211 -6.70 16.09 -3.10
CA MET A 211 -5.54 15.30 -3.49
C MET A 211 -5.20 14.16 -2.52
N ALA A 212 -5.89 14.02 -1.39
CA ALA A 212 -5.59 13.03 -0.37
C ALA A 212 -6.89 12.48 0.20
N ASP A 213 -7.65 11.81 -0.66
CA ASP A 213 -9.09 11.62 -0.48
C ASP A 213 -9.45 10.42 0.40
N VAL A 214 -8.78 10.32 1.55
CA VAL A 214 -8.95 9.20 2.50
C VAL A 214 -10.39 9.12 3.04
N ALA A 215 -11.09 10.25 3.12
CA ALA A 215 -12.47 10.33 3.62
C ALA A 215 -13.54 9.78 2.67
N LYS A 216 -13.19 9.44 1.42
CA LYS A 216 -14.13 8.78 0.48
C LYS A 216 -14.53 7.38 0.91
N LEU A 217 -13.74 6.75 1.77
CA LEU A 217 -14.11 5.51 2.45
C LEU A 217 -14.56 5.87 3.87
N PRO A 218 -15.84 6.24 4.09
CA PRO A 218 -16.30 6.80 5.36
C PRO A 218 -16.17 5.79 6.49
N VAL A 219 -15.82 6.31 7.68
CA VAL A 219 -15.77 5.54 8.93
C VAL A 219 -17.19 5.43 9.49
N LEU A 220 -17.78 4.23 9.45
CA LEU A 220 -19.09 3.96 10.05
C LEU A 220 -18.96 3.47 11.49
N ASP A 221 -18.07 2.49 11.70
CA ASP A 221 -17.80 1.90 13.01
C ASP A 221 -16.35 1.40 13.08
N ILE A 222 -15.70 1.59 14.23
CA ILE A 222 -14.39 0.99 14.50
C ILE A 222 -14.60 -0.48 14.88
N VAL A 223 -13.93 -1.39 14.17
CA VAL A 223 -14.06 -2.84 14.36
C VAL A 223 -12.95 -3.38 15.26
N SER A 224 -11.71 -2.94 15.03
CA SER A 224 -10.56 -3.37 15.83
C SER A 224 -9.39 -2.39 15.69
N ALA A 225 -8.44 -2.47 16.62
CA ALA A 225 -7.14 -1.82 16.49
C ALA A 225 -6.02 -2.72 17.00
N VAL A 226 -4.89 -2.69 16.31
CA VAL A 226 -3.68 -3.42 16.67
C VAL A 226 -2.46 -2.50 16.58
N HIS A 227 -1.58 -2.59 17.56
CA HIS A 227 -0.30 -1.91 17.63
C HIS A 227 0.80 -2.96 17.78
N PHE A 228 1.72 -3.05 16.83
CA PHE A 228 2.76 -4.07 16.85
C PHE A 228 4.06 -3.59 16.23
N THR A 229 5.17 -4.24 16.58
CA THR A 229 6.50 -3.94 16.04
C THR A 229 7.10 -5.22 15.48
N ALA A 230 7.71 -5.15 14.30
CA ALA A 230 8.32 -6.31 13.65
C ALA A 230 9.57 -5.95 12.85
N ASP A 231 10.48 -6.90 12.72
CA ASP A 231 11.50 -6.87 11.67
C ASP A 231 11.01 -7.69 10.49
N LEU A 232 11.20 -7.22 9.26
CA LEU A 232 10.75 -7.94 8.07
C LEU A 232 11.51 -7.53 6.82
N THR A 233 11.45 -8.39 5.80
CA THR A 233 11.98 -8.13 4.47
C THR A 233 10.80 -7.93 3.51
N LEU A 234 10.79 -6.80 2.79
CA LEU A 234 9.81 -6.58 1.71
C LEU A 234 10.27 -7.36 0.47
N GLY A 235 9.57 -8.46 0.17
CA GLY A 235 9.84 -9.27 -1.01
C GLY A 235 9.55 -8.51 -2.30
N LEU A 236 10.28 -8.85 -3.38
CA LEU A 236 9.92 -8.38 -4.72
C LEU A 236 8.53 -8.90 -5.12
N GLY A 237 7.90 -8.19 -6.05
CA GLY A 237 6.58 -8.54 -6.55
C GLY A 237 6.60 -9.47 -7.75
N GLU A 238 5.45 -10.07 -8.04
CA GLU A 238 5.16 -10.79 -9.27
C GLU A 238 3.89 -10.22 -9.91
N VAL A 239 3.84 -10.20 -11.24
CA VAL A 239 2.64 -9.80 -11.98
C VAL A 239 1.66 -10.96 -11.98
N VAL A 240 0.46 -10.73 -11.44
CA VAL A 240 -0.62 -11.73 -11.40
C VAL A 240 -1.74 -11.44 -12.40
N HIS A 241 -1.82 -10.22 -12.92
CA HIS A 241 -2.75 -9.86 -13.99
C HIS A 241 -2.22 -8.66 -14.79
N ASP A 242 -2.30 -8.71 -16.12
CA ASP A 242 -1.95 -7.61 -17.03
C ASP A 242 -3.22 -7.09 -17.70
N TYR A 243 -3.62 -5.86 -17.35
CA TYR A 243 -4.83 -5.24 -17.86
C TYR A 243 -4.73 -4.87 -19.35
N LEU A 244 -3.51 -4.62 -19.86
CA LEU A 244 -3.30 -4.23 -21.26
C LEU A 244 -3.41 -5.44 -22.20
N ALA A 245 -2.99 -6.62 -21.75
CA ALA A 245 -3.19 -7.86 -22.48
C ALA A 245 -4.69 -8.20 -22.66
N ASP A 246 -5.52 -7.96 -21.64
CA ASP A 246 -6.96 -8.19 -21.71
C ASP A 246 -7.68 -7.15 -22.56
N HIS A 247 -7.30 -5.87 -22.42
CA HIS A 247 -7.86 -4.80 -23.24
C HIS A 247 -7.52 -4.97 -24.73
N GLY A 248 -6.28 -5.36 -25.06
CA GLY A 248 -5.85 -5.66 -26.42
C GLY A 248 -6.63 -6.83 -27.05
N ARG A 249 -6.92 -7.88 -26.28
CA ARG A 249 -7.74 -9.01 -26.73
C ARG A 249 -9.20 -8.62 -26.99
N SER A 250 -9.80 -7.82 -26.10
CA SER A 250 -11.17 -7.32 -26.27
C SER A 250 -11.32 -6.47 -27.53
N THR A 251 -10.41 -5.51 -27.74
CA THR A 251 -10.44 -4.62 -28.91
C THR A 251 -10.19 -5.35 -30.24
N ALA A 252 -9.34 -6.39 -30.24
CA ALA A 252 -9.15 -7.25 -31.40
C ALA A 252 -10.40 -8.08 -31.75
N GLY A 253 -11.11 -8.59 -30.74
CA GLY A 253 -12.35 -9.34 -30.91
C GLY A 253 -13.48 -8.50 -31.51
N VAL A 254 -13.64 -7.25 -31.07
CA VAL A 254 -14.63 -6.31 -31.63
C VAL A 254 -14.32 -6.01 -33.10
N LYS A 255 -13.06 -5.69 -33.44
CA LYS A 255 -12.65 -5.43 -34.83
C LYS A 255 -12.83 -6.64 -35.76
N ALA A 256 -12.70 -7.86 -35.24
CA ALA A 256 -12.92 -9.08 -36.01
C ALA A 256 -14.42 -9.31 -36.31
N LEU A 257 -15.30 -9.03 -35.35
CA LEU A 257 -16.76 -9.11 -35.53
C LEU A 257 -17.27 -8.06 -36.53
N GLU A 258 -16.75 -6.83 -36.47
CA GLU A 258 -17.09 -5.77 -37.43
C GLU A 258 -16.66 -6.12 -38.86
N LYS A 259 -15.53 -6.80 -39.05
CA LYS A 259 -15.07 -7.27 -40.36
C LYS A 259 -15.81 -8.50 -40.89
N ALA A 260 -16.39 -9.31 -40.01
CA ALA A 260 -17.15 -10.51 -40.40
C ALA A 260 -18.63 -10.21 -40.73
N GLY A 261 -19.13 -9.04 -40.33
CA GLY A 261 -20.47 -8.54 -40.64
C GLY A 261 -20.55 -7.57 -41.83
N ALA A 262 -19.47 -7.38 -42.58
CA ALA A 262 -19.37 -6.53 -43.77
C ALA A 262 -19.19 -7.36 -45.05
#